data_AF-A0A956PFN5-F1
#
_entry.id   AF-A0A956PFN5-F1
#
_cell.length_a   1.000
_cell.length_b   1.000
_cell.length_c   1.000
_cell.angle_alpha   90.00
_cell.angle_beta   90.00
_cell.angle_gamma   90.00
#
_symmetry.space_group_name_H-M   'P 1'
#
loop_
_entity.id
_entity.type
_entity.pdbx_description
1 polymer ?
#
loop_
_entity_poly.entity_id
_entity_poly.type
_entity_poly.pdbx_seq_one_letter_code
_entity_poly.pdbx_strand_id
1 'polypeptide(L)'
;MLDIFQTEAVHDIQPVQRGPRGIAFICGSPLPAGEEARVKDTQGCKASVLVHGVRRVAEGAWLHFGGITSGELEALMPWPEGLRTDPRVKVGLRVRSVQLPGYTALTIDISRTGMQVEANEPLQVGTELPLIVDFDDADEVSLNLSAVVRWSQLNSPHRAGLQFVNLTPQDCQKLHQFLDQRDDLERALPSLNLSSRPDIDSEAGIPQILKLVDAYQEGDRLLLTTRGAEQEVKYEFVQPRILSSKLEHGTLIYRMESEPVGPQLHRFRWLNLDGDPVLELEGASPNITTSMV
;
A
#
# COMPACT_ATOMS: atom_id res chain seq x y z
N MET A 1 12.26 55.89 5.36
CA MET A 1 11.98 55.31 4.04
C MET A 1 12.27 53.84 4.20
N LEU A 2 11.24 53.04 4.51
CA LEU A 2 11.37 51.61 4.79
C LEU A 2 11.22 50.90 3.45
N ASP A 3 12.34 50.38 2.94
CA ASP A 3 12.34 49.52 1.76
C ASP A 3 11.59 48.24 2.08
N ILE A 4 10.36 48.17 1.60
CA ILE A 4 9.54 46.97 1.57
C ILE A 4 10.14 46.11 0.46
N PHE A 5 10.95 45.13 0.82
CA PHE A 5 11.34 44.06 -0.11
C PHE A 5 10.08 43.27 -0.48
N GLN A 6 9.47 43.61 -1.60
CA GLN A 6 8.54 42.73 -2.31
C GLN A 6 9.37 41.66 -3.01
N THR A 7 9.57 40.53 -2.35
CA THR A 7 10.13 39.33 -2.96
C THR A 7 9.08 38.73 -3.90
N GLU A 8 9.10 39.13 -5.17
CA GLU A 8 8.37 38.46 -6.26
C GLU A 8 9.01 37.10 -6.62
N ALA A 9 9.16 36.22 -5.64
CA ALA A 9 9.50 34.84 -5.92
C ALA A 9 8.23 34.11 -6.36
N VAL A 10 8.00 34.04 -7.67
CA VAL A 10 7.06 33.07 -8.24
C VAL A 10 7.70 31.71 -8.04
N HIS A 11 7.25 30.98 -7.03
CA HIS A 11 7.74 29.64 -6.80
C HIS A 11 6.92 28.68 -7.65
N ASP A 12 7.57 27.93 -8.55
CA ASP A 12 6.96 26.79 -9.24
C ASP A 12 6.74 25.68 -8.22
N ILE A 13 5.62 25.74 -7.50
CA ILE A 13 5.33 24.81 -6.41
C ILE A 13 4.03 24.08 -6.65
N GLN A 14 4.14 22.76 -6.63
CA GLN A 14 3.05 21.79 -6.62
C GLN A 14 2.22 21.94 -5.31
N PRO A 15 1.04 22.56 -5.35
CA PRO A 15 0.23 22.80 -4.16
C PRO A 15 -0.70 21.60 -3.87
N VAL A 16 -1.01 21.39 -2.59
CA VAL A 16 -1.88 20.30 -2.10
C VAL A 16 -2.99 20.89 -1.24
N GLN A 17 -4.27 20.63 -1.56
CA GLN A 17 -5.39 21.25 -0.87
C GLN A 17 -5.69 20.56 0.48
N ARG A 18 -5.87 21.38 1.53
CA ARG A 18 -6.26 20.97 2.90
C ARG A 18 -7.70 21.37 3.26
N GLY A 19 -8.41 22.08 2.38
CA GLY A 19 -9.80 22.54 2.56
C GLY A 19 -10.19 23.53 1.45
N PRO A 20 -11.38 24.15 1.49
CA PRO A 20 -11.87 25.02 0.40
C PRO A 20 -10.88 26.14 0.03
N ARG A 21 -10.12 26.63 1.01
CA ARG A 21 -9.06 27.63 0.80
C ARG A 21 -7.72 27.27 1.45
N GLY A 22 -7.62 26.14 2.12
CA GLY A 22 -6.37 25.73 2.76
C GLY A 22 -5.50 24.97 1.79
N ILE A 23 -4.21 25.27 1.73
CA ILE A 23 -3.24 24.50 0.94
C ILE A 23 -1.96 24.21 1.73
N ALA A 24 -1.18 23.26 1.24
CA ALA A 24 0.19 22.99 1.63
C ALA A 24 1.08 22.96 0.40
N PHE A 25 2.33 23.42 0.52
CA PHE A 25 3.23 23.57 -0.63
C PHE A 25 4.70 23.50 -0.16
N ILE A 26 5.62 23.00 -1.01
CA ILE A 26 7.03 22.78 -0.64
C ILE A 26 7.94 23.85 -1.27
N CYS A 27 8.82 24.46 -0.46
CA CYS A 27 9.84 25.40 -0.91
C CYS A 27 11.24 24.93 -0.55
N GLY A 28 12.25 25.45 -1.26
CA GLY A 28 13.66 25.26 -0.92
C GLY A 28 14.12 26.01 0.35
N SER A 29 13.40 27.07 0.71
CA SER A 29 13.67 27.94 1.86
C SER A 29 12.42 28.10 2.72
N PRO A 30 12.56 28.34 4.03
CA PRO A 30 11.42 28.63 4.89
C PRO A 30 10.86 30.02 4.59
N LEU A 31 9.54 30.13 4.52
CA LEU A 31 8.77 31.38 4.47
C LEU A 31 8.16 31.60 5.87
N PRO A 32 8.27 32.80 6.48
CA PRO A 32 7.67 33.10 7.77
C PRO A 32 6.14 33.07 7.71
N ALA A 33 5.52 32.79 8.85
CA ALA A 33 4.08 32.98 8.99
C ALA A 33 3.72 34.46 8.78
N GLY A 34 2.66 34.71 8.01
CA GLY A 34 2.22 36.04 7.58
C GLY A 34 2.78 36.49 6.23
N GLU A 35 3.74 35.77 5.64
CA GLU A 35 4.21 36.06 4.28
C GLU A 35 3.22 35.54 3.23
N GLU A 36 3.11 36.24 2.09
CA GLU A 36 2.30 35.83 0.96
C GLU A 36 3.19 35.14 -0.09
N ALA A 37 2.87 33.88 -0.39
CA ALA A 37 3.55 33.08 -1.39
C ALA A 37 2.73 33.01 -2.68
N ARG A 38 3.37 33.20 -3.84
CA ARG A 38 2.75 32.90 -5.14
C ARG A 38 3.05 31.45 -5.51
N VAL A 39 2.02 30.64 -5.63
CA VAL A 39 2.11 29.22 -6.02
C VAL A 39 1.51 29.00 -7.40
N LYS A 40 1.97 27.94 -8.08
CA LYS A 40 1.51 27.57 -9.42
C LYS A 40 1.32 26.06 -9.51
N ASP A 41 0.11 25.61 -9.85
CA ASP A 41 -0.15 24.18 -10.00
C ASP A 41 0.44 23.58 -11.28
N THR A 42 0.21 22.27 -11.47
CA THR A 42 0.71 21.53 -12.63
C THR A 42 0.02 21.88 -13.96
N GLN A 43 -1.13 22.55 -13.94
CA GLN A 43 -1.80 23.09 -15.12
C GLN A 43 -1.40 24.54 -15.41
N GLY A 44 -0.62 25.13 -14.51
CA GLY A 44 -0.12 26.49 -14.62
C GLY A 44 -1.04 27.56 -14.03
N CYS A 45 -2.11 27.14 -13.35
CA CYS A 45 -2.98 28.04 -12.59
C CYS A 45 -2.22 28.60 -11.40
N LYS A 46 -2.46 29.88 -11.09
CA LYS A 46 -1.70 30.62 -10.07
C LYS A 46 -2.60 31.06 -8.94
N ALA A 47 -2.08 30.97 -7.72
CA ALA A 47 -2.74 31.50 -6.53
C ALA A 47 -1.74 32.22 -5.62
N SER A 48 -2.23 33.20 -4.87
CA SER A 48 -1.51 33.79 -3.75
C SER A 48 -2.00 33.19 -2.44
N VAL A 49 -1.06 32.90 -1.55
CA VAL A 49 -1.28 32.06 -0.37
C VAL A 49 -0.65 32.72 0.83
N LEU A 50 -1.45 33.04 1.85
CA LEU A 50 -0.95 33.53 3.12
C LEU A 50 -0.41 32.37 3.95
N VAL A 51 0.89 32.39 4.26
CA VAL A 51 1.56 31.34 5.04
C VAL A 51 1.12 31.43 6.51
N HIS A 52 0.61 30.34 7.04
CA HIS A 52 0.22 30.20 8.45
C HIS A 52 1.26 29.43 9.27
N GLY A 53 2.03 28.55 8.62
CA GLY A 53 3.01 27.71 9.30
C GLY A 53 3.98 27.04 8.34
N VAL A 54 5.10 26.60 8.90
CA VAL A 54 6.20 25.98 8.15
C VAL A 54 6.82 24.85 8.97
N ARG A 55 7.25 23.79 8.29
CA ARG A 55 7.98 22.65 8.88
C ARG A 55 9.08 22.20 7.94
N ARG A 56 10.29 21.94 8.47
CA ARG A 56 11.38 21.31 7.71
C ARG A 56 11.06 19.85 7.47
N VAL A 57 11.20 19.40 6.22
CA VAL A 57 10.92 18.00 5.84
C VAL A 57 12.19 17.23 5.46
N ALA A 58 13.16 17.92 4.86
CA ALA A 58 14.47 17.38 4.55
C ALA A 58 15.51 18.52 4.53
N GLU A 59 16.76 18.20 4.19
CA GLU A 59 17.75 19.22 3.90
C GLU A 59 17.37 19.98 2.63
N GLY A 60 17.29 21.32 2.72
CA GLY A 60 16.87 22.17 1.62
C GLY A 60 15.39 22.04 1.22
N ALA A 61 14.52 21.47 2.05
CA ALA A 61 13.10 21.34 1.76
C ALA A 61 12.21 21.67 2.97
N TRP A 62 11.22 22.53 2.74
CA TRP A 62 10.32 23.07 3.74
C TRP A 62 8.86 22.96 3.27
N LEU A 63 8.00 22.32 4.07
CA LEU A 63 6.57 22.30 3.85
C LEU A 63 5.93 23.51 4.52
N HIS A 64 5.16 24.26 3.74
CA HIS A 64 4.37 25.38 4.19
C HIS A 64 2.89 25.03 4.20
N PHE A 65 2.16 25.69 5.09
CA PHE A 65 0.71 25.64 5.18
C PHE A 65 0.18 27.04 5.05
N GLY A 66 -0.88 27.23 4.27
CA GLY A 66 -1.45 28.55 4.10
C GLY A 66 -2.89 28.56 3.60
N GLY A 67 -3.48 29.75 3.58
CA GLY A 67 -4.79 30.02 3.00
C GLY A 67 -4.67 30.76 1.68
N ILE A 68 -5.39 30.33 0.64
CA ILE A 68 -5.50 31.06 -0.63
C ILE A 68 -6.18 32.41 -0.37
N THR A 69 -5.48 33.49 -0.64
CA THR A 69 -5.97 34.87 -0.55
C THR A 69 -6.56 35.34 -1.89
N SER A 70 -5.99 34.89 -3.01
CA SER A 70 -6.45 35.20 -4.37
C SER A 70 -6.01 34.15 -5.39
N GLY A 71 -6.72 34.05 -6.52
CA GLY A 71 -6.48 33.02 -7.55
C GLY A 71 -7.13 31.68 -7.23
N GLU A 72 -6.96 30.72 -8.13
CA GLU A 72 -7.51 29.37 -8.06
C GLU A 72 -6.47 28.34 -8.54
N LEU A 73 -6.58 27.11 -8.05
CA LEU A 73 -5.71 25.98 -8.39
C LEU A 73 -6.62 24.83 -8.83
N GLU A 74 -6.31 24.22 -9.98
CA GLU A 74 -7.11 23.19 -10.64
C GLU A 74 -6.55 21.77 -10.47
N ALA A 75 -5.23 21.61 -10.37
CA ALA A 75 -4.61 20.30 -10.25
C ALA A 75 -3.84 20.12 -8.93
N LEU A 76 -4.28 19.12 -8.15
CA LEU A 76 -3.79 18.87 -6.80
C LEU A 76 -3.28 17.44 -6.71
N MET A 77 -2.00 17.28 -6.37
CA MET A 77 -1.35 15.97 -6.26
C MET A 77 -1.48 15.38 -4.85
N PRO A 78 -1.35 14.04 -4.71
CA PRO A 78 -1.28 13.37 -3.41
C PRO A 78 -0.15 13.89 -2.51
N TRP A 79 -0.35 13.82 -1.19
CA TRP A 79 0.68 14.13 -0.19
C TRP A 79 1.93 13.25 -0.35
N PRO A 80 3.15 13.83 -0.34
CA PRO A 80 4.39 13.06 -0.23
C PRO A 80 4.40 12.18 1.03
N GLU A 81 4.95 10.97 0.95
CA GLU A 81 4.90 9.96 2.02
C GLU A 81 5.48 10.45 3.36
N GLY A 82 6.50 11.34 3.35
CA GLY A 82 7.18 11.85 4.55
C GLY A 82 6.46 12.95 5.33
N LEU A 83 5.24 13.31 4.94
CA LEU A 83 4.50 14.45 5.48
C LEU A 83 3.22 14.05 6.22
N ARG A 84 2.85 12.78 6.16
CA ARG A 84 1.61 12.25 6.73
C ARG A 84 1.64 12.24 8.27
N THR A 85 0.48 12.46 8.89
CA THR A 85 0.33 12.41 10.35
C THR A 85 0.36 10.97 10.87
N ASP A 86 -0.24 10.05 10.12
CA ASP A 86 -0.33 8.63 10.47
C ASP A 86 0.40 7.76 9.43
N PRO A 87 1.05 6.67 9.88
CA PRO A 87 1.60 5.67 8.97
C PRO A 87 0.47 5.03 8.15
N ARG A 88 0.80 4.59 6.94
CA ARG A 88 -0.11 3.88 6.05
C ARG A 88 0.36 2.47 5.83
N VAL A 89 -0.58 1.53 5.89
CA VAL A 89 -0.38 0.13 5.59
C VAL A 89 -0.83 -0.12 4.15
N LYS A 90 0.00 -0.79 3.35
CA LYS A 90 -0.37 -1.17 1.98
C LYS A 90 -1.32 -2.36 2.04
N VAL A 91 -2.51 -2.23 1.46
CA VAL A 91 -3.51 -3.30 1.49
C VAL A 91 -4.51 -3.14 0.34
N GLY A 92 -4.96 -4.27 -0.22
CA GLY A 92 -5.97 -4.36 -1.28
C GLY A 92 -7.34 -4.78 -0.78
N LEU A 93 -7.99 -3.95 0.05
CA LEU A 93 -9.34 -4.19 0.56
C LEU A 93 -10.38 -3.72 -0.44
N ARG A 94 -11.50 -4.43 -0.50
CA ARG A 94 -12.65 -4.00 -1.30
C ARG A 94 -13.39 -2.88 -0.58
N VAL A 95 -13.69 -1.81 -1.30
CA VAL A 95 -14.55 -0.71 -0.85
C VAL A 95 -15.82 -0.69 -1.68
N ARG A 96 -16.98 -0.47 -1.06
CA ARG A 96 -18.30 -0.43 -1.69
C ARG A 96 -19.04 0.85 -1.33
N SER A 97 -19.77 1.40 -2.30
CA SER A 97 -20.67 2.54 -2.10
C SER A 97 -21.60 2.71 -3.28
N VAL A 98 -22.82 3.18 -3.06
CA VAL A 98 -23.72 3.59 -4.15
C VAL A 98 -23.22 4.82 -4.91
N GLN A 99 -22.30 5.60 -4.33
CA GLN A 99 -21.76 6.83 -4.91
C GLN A 99 -20.40 6.62 -5.60
N LEU A 100 -19.83 5.41 -5.54
CA LEU A 100 -18.61 5.09 -6.27
C LEU A 100 -18.96 4.68 -7.72
N PRO A 101 -18.17 5.08 -8.72
CA PRO A 101 -18.30 4.59 -10.10
C PRO A 101 -18.18 3.05 -10.16
N GLY A 102 -19.20 2.38 -10.66
CA GLY A 102 -19.27 0.90 -10.64
C GLY A 102 -19.49 0.28 -9.25
N TYR A 103 -19.92 1.09 -8.29
CA TYR A 103 -20.28 0.69 -6.92
C TYR A 103 -19.15 0.13 -6.05
N THR A 104 -17.91 0.14 -6.54
CA THR A 104 -16.77 -0.46 -5.85
C THR A 104 -15.46 0.22 -6.21
N ALA A 105 -14.48 0.12 -5.32
CA ALA A 105 -13.10 0.52 -5.51
C ALA A 105 -12.19 -0.44 -4.74
N LEU A 106 -10.90 -0.43 -5.03
CA LEU A 106 -9.88 -1.22 -4.31
C LEU A 106 -8.98 -0.28 -3.52
N THR A 107 -8.71 -0.54 -2.24
CA THR A 107 -7.69 0.23 -1.52
C THR A 107 -6.29 -0.07 -2.08
N ILE A 108 -5.42 0.93 -2.04
CA ILE A 108 -3.98 0.78 -2.29
C ILE A 108 -3.25 0.83 -0.94
N ASP A 109 -3.66 1.77 -0.09
CA ASP A 109 -3.18 1.92 1.27
C ASP A 109 -4.29 2.43 2.18
N ILE A 110 -4.15 2.19 3.49
CA ILE A 110 -5.06 2.65 4.53
C ILE A 110 -4.30 3.10 5.77
N SER A 111 -4.86 4.03 6.51
CA SER A 111 -4.33 4.59 7.76
C SER A 111 -5.47 4.92 8.71
N ARG A 112 -5.14 5.42 9.91
CA ARG A 112 -6.17 5.81 10.91
C ARG A 112 -7.05 6.98 10.45
N THR A 113 -6.56 7.82 9.54
CA THR A 113 -7.24 9.06 9.13
C THR A 113 -7.71 9.07 7.69
N GLY A 114 -7.40 8.03 6.90
CA GLY A 114 -7.82 7.96 5.51
C GLY A 114 -7.22 6.80 4.75
N MET A 115 -7.55 6.73 3.46
CA MET A 115 -7.09 5.69 2.55
C MET A 115 -6.83 6.23 1.15
N GLN A 116 -6.06 5.49 0.38
CA GLN A 116 -5.96 5.67 -1.06
C GLN A 116 -6.72 4.54 -1.74
N VAL A 117 -7.50 4.86 -2.77
CA VAL A 117 -8.24 3.88 -3.56
C VAL A 117 -7.94 4.00 -5.05
N GLU A 118 -8.11 2.90 -5.76
CA GLU A 118 -8.23 2.83 -7.22
C GLU A 118 -9.71 2.60 -7.56
N ALA A 119 -10.28 3.50 -8.35
CA ALA A 119 -11.67 3.51 -8.77
C ALA A 119 -11.78 3.32 -10.29
N ASN A 120 -13.00 3.04 -10.78
CA ASN A 120 -13.25 2.86 -12.21
C ASN A 120 -13.26 4.19 -12.98
N GLU A 121 -13.53 5.31 -12.31
CA GLU A 121 -13.56 6.66 -12.88
C GLU A 121 -13.04 7.68 -11.85
N PRO A 122 -12.64 8.89 -12.27
CA PRO A 122 -12.22 9.95 -11.35
C PRO A 122 -13.32 10.33 -10.35
N LEU A 123 -12.96 10.43 -9.07
CA LEU A 123 -13.87 10.90 -8.02
C LEU A 123 -13.86 12.43 -7.94
N GLN A 124 -15.00 13.02 -7.62
CA GLN A 124 -15.13 14.47 -7.42
C GLN A 124 -14.53 14.88 -6.07
N VAL A 125 -13.54 15.79 -6.11
CA VAL A 125 -12.90 16.34 -4.90
C VAL A 125 -13.90 17.14 -4.07
N GLY A 126 -13.83 16.98 -2.75
CA GLY A 126 -14.72 17.64 -1.78
C GLY A 126 -16.01 16.88 -1.48
N THR A 127 -16.35 15.85 -2.27
CA THR A 127 -17.54 15.02 -2.04
C THR A 127 -17.34 14.10 -0.85
N GLU A 128 -18.33 14.04 0.04
CA GLU A 128 -18.41 13.05 1.12
C GLU A 128 -19.10 11.78 0.61
N LEU A 129 -18.42 10.65 0.73
CA LEU A 129 -18.86 9.34 0.28
C LEU A 129 -19.17 8.47 1.51
N PRO A 130 -20.35 7.84 1.60
CA PRO A 130 -20.59 6.75 2.54
C PRO A 130 -19.95 5.47 1.96
N LEU A 131 -19.08 4.82 2.73
CA LEU A 131 -18.25 3.70 2.29
C LEU A 131 -18.42 2.51 3.22
N ILE A 132 -18.38 1.32 2.64
CA ILE A 132 -18.25 0.04 3.34
C ILE A 132 -16.93 -0.57 2.91
N VAL A 133 -16.02 -0.79 3.87
CA VAL A 133 -14.73 -1.45 3.64
C VAL A 133 -14.84 -2.89 4.13
N ASP A 134 -14.59 -3.85 3.25
CA ASP A 134 -14.63 -5.27 3.58
C ASP A 134 -13.23 -5.71 4.05
N PHE A 135 -13.11 -6.18 5.30
CA PHE A 135 -11.87 -6.78 5.79
C PHE A 135 -11.78 -8.25 5.37
N ASP A 136 -10.56 -8.71 5.05
CA ASP A 136 -10.30 -10.07 4.53
C ASP A 136 -10.50 -11.21 5.55
N ASP A 137 -10.83 -10.89 6.81
CA ASP A 137 -11.02 -11.90 7.85
C ASP A 137 -12.34 -12.66 7.65
N ALA A 138 -12.28 -13.98 7.91
CA ALA A 138 -13.33 -14.96 7.65
C ALA A 138 -14.69 -14.69 8.34
N ASP A 139 -14.76 -13.69 9.23
CA ASP A 139 -15.92 -13.36 10.06
C ASP A 139 -16.77 -12.17 9.55
N GLU A 140 -16.74 -11.85 8.25
CA GLU A 140 -17.58 -10.80 7.62
C GLU A 140 -17.49 -9.42 8.32
N VAL A 141 -16.32 -9.05 8.86
CA VAL A 141 -16.18 -7.77 9.55
C VAL A 141 -16.03 -6.65 8.53
N SER A 142 -17.13 -5.99 8.20
CA SER A 142 -17.14 -4.76 7.41
C SER A 142 -17.06 -3.52 8.31
N LEU A 143 -16.39 -2.49 7.79
CA LEU A 143 -16.28 -1.16 8.40
C LEU A 143 -17.12 -0.17 7.60
N ASN A 144 -18.15 0.39 8.25
CA ASN A 144 -18.97 1.44 7.68
C ASN A 144 -18.37 2.80 8.09
N LEU A 145 -18.07 3.67 7.12
CA LEU A 145 -17.51 4.99 7.40
C LEU A 145 -17.92 6.01 6.35
N SER A 146 -17.83 7.30 6.68
CA SER A 146 -17.87 8.38 5.70
C SER A 146 -16.46 8.86 5.39
N ALA A 147 -16.19 9.25 4.15
CA ALA A 147 -14.93 9.86 3.78
C ALA A 147 -15.07 10.97 2.75
N VAL A 148 -14.27 12.02 2.87
CA VAL A 148 -14.22 13.13 1.91
C VAL A 148 -13.09 12.90 0.91
N VAL A 149 -13.40 13.04 -0.38
CA VAL A 149 -12.39 13.01 -1.46
C VAL A 149 -11.48 14.23 -1.34
N ARG A 150 -10.19 14.01 -1.11
CA ARG A 150 -9.18 15.07 -0.97
C ARG A 150 -8.40 15.35 -2.24
N TRP A 151 -8.20 14.33 -3.05
CA TRP A 151 -7.58 14.44 -4.37
C TRP A 151 -8.04 13.29 -5.25
N SER A 152 -7.97 13.48 -6.56
CA SER A 152 -8.38 12.50 -7.56
C SER A 152 -7.51 12.65 -8.81
N GLN A 153 -6.99 11.55 -9.33
CA GLN A 153 -6.23 11.50 -10.57
C GLN A 153 -7.18 11.31 -11.75
N LEU A 154 -7.11 12.23 -12.71
CA LEU A 154 -7.95 12.20 -13.90
C LEU A 154 -7.51 11.11 -14.90
N ASN A 155 -6.23 10.74 -14.88
CA ASN A 155 -5.67 9.73 -15.79
C ASN A 155 -5.81 8.33 -15.20
N SER A 156 -5.90 7.33 -16.08
CA SER A 156 -5.87 5.92 -15.68
C SER A 156 -4.46 5.52 -15.22
N PRO A 157 -4.31 4.75 -14.12
CA PRO A 157 -5.39 4.28 -13.23
C PRO A 157 -5.98 5.41 -12.36
N HIS A 158 -7.32 5.45 -12.24
CA HIS A 158 -8.02 6.52 -11.51
C HIS A 158 -7.88 6.34 -10.01
N ARG A 159 -6.89 7.02 -9.43
CA ARG A 159 -6.61 6.97 -8.00
C ARG A 159 -7.20 8.16 -7.27
N ALA A 160 -7.68 7.93 -6.05
CA ALA A 160 -8.18 8.99 -5.20
C ALA A 160 -7.73 8.81 -3.75
N GLY A 161 -7.52 9.94 -3.08
CA GLY A 161 -7.26 9.99 -1.64
C GLY A 161 -8.51 10.38 -0.89
N LEU A 162 -8.88 9.55 0.09
CA LEU A 162 -10.07 9.71 0.90
C LEU A 162 -9.63 10.00 2.34
N GLN A 163 -10.22 11.03 2.97
CA GLN A 163 -10.04 11.30 4.40
C GLN A 163 -11.29 10.88 5.16
N PHE A 164 -11.13 10.06 6.19
CA PHE A 164 -12.25 9.62 7.03
C PHE A 164 -12.86 10.80 7.79
N VAL A 165 -14.19 10.80 7.87
CA VAL A 165 -14.98 11.77 8.64
C VAL A 165 -16.05 11.01 9.43
N ASN A 166 -16.43 11.56 10.58
CA ASN A 166 -17.52 11.03 11.40
C ASN A 166 -17.38 9.54 11.80
N LEU A 167 -16.14 9.03 11.97
CA LEU A 167 -15.92 7.69 12.48
C LEU A 167 -16.52 7.53 13.88
N THR A 168 -17.37 6.53 14.06
CA THR A 168 -17.90 6.20 15.38
C THR A 168 -16.77 5.64 16.26
N PRO A 169 -16.86 5.73 17.60
CA PRO A 169 -15.86 5.13 18.48
C PRO A 169 -15.66 3.62 18.23
N GLN A 170 -16.75 2.91 17.90
CA GLN A 170 -16.72 1.49 17.59
C GLN A 170 -15.95 1.21 16.28
N ASP A 171 -16.23 1.98 15.23
CA ASP A 171 -15.57 1.84 13.93
C ASP A 171 -14.09 2.25 14.00
N CYS A 172 -13.78 3.28 14.78
CA CYS A 172 -12.41 3.68 15.09
C CYS A 172 -11.64 2.54 15.78
N GLN A 173 -12.26 1.87 16.76
CA GLN A 173 -11.65 0.73 17.42
C GLN A 173 -11.41 -0.45 16.47
N LYS A 174 -12.37 -0.77 15.59
CA LYS A 174 -12.20 -1.81 14.56
C LYS A 174 -11.05 -1.51 13.61
N LEU A 175 -10.99 -0.27 13.10
CA LEU A 175 -9.92 0.18 12.21
C LEU A 175 -8.56 0.10 12.90
N HIS A 176 -8.47 0.54 14.16
CA HIS A 176 -7.23 0.44 14.93
C HIS A 176 -6.80 -1.01 15.14
N GLN A 177 -7.72 -1.88 15.53
CA GLN A 177 -7.44 -3.30 15.71
C GLN A 177 -6.92 -3.93 14.41
N PHE A 178 -7.56 -3.64 13.27
CA PHE A 178 -7.11 -4.11 11.97
C PHE A 178 -5.70 -3.60 11.62
N LEU A 179 -5.44 -2.31 11.81
CA LEU A 179 -4.15 -1.70 11.52
C LEU A 179 -3.05 -2.25 12.45
N ASP A 180 -3.33 -2.39 13.74
CA ASP A 180 -2.37 -2.89 14.72
C ASP A 180 -2.04 -4.37 14.44
N GLN A 181 -3.03 -5.20 14.07
CA GLN A 181 -2.80 -6.57 13.63
C GLN A 181 -1.92 -6.64 12.37
N ARG A 182 -2.16 -5.76 11.41
CA ARG A 182 -1.34 -5.68 10.18
C ARG A 182 0.07 -5.19 10.48
N ASP A 183 0.23 -4.19 11.32
CA ASP A 183 1.51 -3.69 11.79
C ASP A 183 2.29 -4.78 12.53
N ASP A 184 1.63 -5.55 13.40
CA ASP A 184 2.27 -6.64 14.14
C ASP A 184 2.68 -7.79 13.21
N LEU A 185 1.86 -8.11 12.19
CA LEU A 185 2.26 -9.01 11.11
C LEU A 185 3.47 -8.44 10.35
N GLU A 186 3.40 -7.18 9.92
CA GLU A 186 4.48 -6.50 9.21
C GLU A 186 5.76 -6.34 10.03
N ARG A 187 5.69 -6.27 11.37
CA ARG A 187 6.84 -6.23 12.29
C ARG A 187 7.35 -7.61 12.69
N ALA A 188 6.50 -8.63 12.70
CA ALA A 188 6.94 -10.02 12.83
C ALA A 188 7.80 -10.43 11.62
N LEU A 189 7.51 -9.88 10.44
CA LEU A 189 8.31 -10.10 9.21
C LEU A 189 9.79 -9.67 9.33
N PRO A 190 10.19 -8.48 9.83
CA PRO A 190 11.59 -8.07 9.97
C PRO A 190 12.36 -8.70 11.14
N SER A 191 11.71 -9.39 12.08
CA SER A 191 12.42 -10.27 13.04
C SER A 191 12.98 -11.55 12.41
N LEU A 192 12.64 -11.83 11.14
CA LEU A 192 13.37 -12.78 10.29
C LEU A 192 14.56 -12.04 9.67
N ASN A 193 15.73 -12.13 10.29
CA ASN A 193 16.99 -11.53 9.80
C ASN A 193 17.22 -11.81 8.29
N LEU A 194 16.91 -10.83 7.44
CA LEU A 194 17.31 -10.73 6.02
C LEU A 194 18.76 -10.23 5.86
N SER A 195 19.64 -10.51 6.84
CA SER A 195 21.05 -10.07 6.84
C SER A 195 22.03 -11.11 6.26
N SER A 196 21.53 -12.04 5.45
CA SER A 196 22.33 -12.71 4.43
C SER A 196 21.68 -12.41 3.08
N ARG A 197 21.95 -11.19 2.59
CA ARG A 197 21.89 -10.90 1.15
C ARG A 197 22.64 -12.02 0.43
N PRO A 198 22.05 -12.74 -0.53
CA PRO A 198 22.86 -13.31 -1.59
C PRO A 198 23.49 -12.14 -2.35
N ASP A 199 24.76 -12.27 -2.69
CA ASP A 199 25.49 -11.29 -3.47
C ASP A 199 24.69 -10.84 -4.72
N ILE A 200 24.90 -9.57 -5.05
CA ILE A 200 24.18 -8.73 -6.03
C ILE A 200 24.22 -9.25 -7.48
N ASP A 201 24.71 -10.47 -7.72
CA ASP A 201 24.89 -11.04 -9.06
C ASP A 201 23.82 -12.10 -9.44
N SER A 202 22.74 -12.27 -8.66
CA SER A 202 21.64 -13.18 -9.04
C SER A 202 20.37 -12.39 -9.41
N GLU A 203 20.05 -12.37 -10.71
CA GLU A 203 18.89 -11.77 -11.38
C GLU A 203 17.48 -12.29 -10.93
N ALA A 204 17.31 -12.75 -9.69
CA ALA A 204 16.04 -13.34 -9.24
C ALA A 204 15.41 -12.53 -8.10
N GLY A 205 14.43 -11.71 -8.47
CA GLY A 205 13.13 -11.50 -7.81
C GLY A 205 13.03 -11.33 -6.29
N ILE A 206 12.27 -10.30 -5.88
CA ILE A 206 11.66 -10.19 -4.55
C ILE A 206 11.02 -11.54 -4.16
N PRO A 207 11.19 -12.05 -2.92
CA PRO A 207 10.54 -13.29 -2.50
C PRO A 207 9.02 -13.15 -2.63
N GLN A 208 8.43 -13.91 -3.56
CA GLN A 208 6.98 -13.93 -3.74
C GLN A 208 6.37 -14.83 -2.68
N ILE A 209 5.49 -14.26 -1.85
CA ILE A 209 4.63 -15.04 -0.96
C ILE A 209 3.64 -15.81 -1.84
N LEU A 210 3.60 -17.12 -1.69
CA LEU A 210 2.71 -18.01 -2.43
C LEU A 210 1.65 -18.58 -1.49
N LYS A 211 0.40 -18.61 -1.91
CA LYS A 211 -0.68 -19.30 -1.18
C LYS A 211 -0.80 -20.74 -1.68
N LEU A 212 -0.83 -21.71 -0.79
CA LEU A 212 -1.16 -23.09 -1.17
C LEU A 212 -2.63 -23.14 -1.58
N VAL A 213 -2.87 -23.48 -2.85
CA VAL A 213 -4.21 -23.65 -3.40
C VAL A 213 -4.67 -25.09 -3.22
N ASP A 214 -3.78 -26.04 -3.50
CA ASP A 214 -4.13 -27.46 -3.44
C ASP A 214 -2.88 -28.32 -3.18
N ALA A 215 -3.09 -29.43 -2.49
CA ALA A 215 -2.07 -30.44 -2.25
C ALA A 215 -2.76 -31.80 -2.10
N TYR A 216 -2.53 -32.69 -3.06
CA TYR A 216 -3.09 -34.04 -3.01
C TYR A 216 -2.14 -35.07 -3.58
N GLN A 217 -2.32 -36.31 -3.12
CA GLN A 217 -1.53 -37.46 -3.53
C GLN A 217 -2.36 -38.34 -4.47
N GLU A 218 -1.83 -38.59 -5.67
CA GLU A 218 -2.44 -39.47 -6.68
C GLU A 218 -1.51 -40.66 -6.96
N GLY A 219 -1.78 -41.77 -6.27
CA GLY A 219 -0.91 -42.95 -6.28
C GLY A 219 0.48 -42.61 -5.79
N ASP A 220 1.46 -42.77 -6.67
CA ASP A 220 2.88 -42.51 -6.40
C ASP A 220 3.26 -41.05 -6.63
N ARG A 221 2.32 -40.16 -6.95
CA ARG A 221 2.61 -38.75 -7.26
C ARG A 221 2.08 -37.84 -6.17
N LEU A 222 2.85 -36.80 -5.83
CA LEU A 222 2.38 -35.66 -5.05
C LEU A 222 2.26 -34.44 -5.96
N LEU A 223 1.06 -33.87 -6.00
CA LEU A 223 0.75 -32.67 -6.77
C LEU A 223 0.52 -31.52 -5.79
N LEU A 224 1.30 -30.45 -5.94
CA LEU A 224 1.20 -29.23 -5.14
C LEU A 224 0.92 -28.06 -6.06
N THR A 225 -0.14 -27.30 -5.78
CA THR A 225 -0.46 -26.07 -6.51
C THR A 225 -0.35 -24.88 -5.58
N THR A 226 0.47 -23.92 -5.97
CA THR A 226 0.69 -22.67 -5.25
C THR A 226 0.32 -21.48 -6.13
N ARG A 227 -0.20 -20.40 -5.56
CA ARG A 227 -0.64 -19.21 -6.29
C ARG A 227 -0.07 -17.95 -5.65
N GLY A 228 0.69 -17.19 -6.43
CA GLY A 228 1.13 -15.83 -6.11
C GLY A 228 0.19 -14.79 -6.70
N ALA A 229 0.61 -13.52 -6.69
CA ALA A 229 -0.20 -12.40 -7.18
C ALA A 229 -0.47 -12.47 -8.70
N GLU A 230 0.50 -12.92 -9.49
CA GLU A 230 0.42 -12.91 -10.97
C GLU A 230 0.56 -14.30 -11.60
N GLN A 231 0.91 -15.31 -10.79
CA GLN A 231 1.26 -16.63 -11.30
C GLN A 231 0.77 -17.77 -10.40
N GLU A 232 0.42 -18.88 -11.02
CA GLU A 232 0.16 -20.17 -10.41
C GLU A 232 1.28 -21.13 -10.79
N VAL A 233 1.85 -21.81 -9.79
CA VAL A 233 2.95 -22.76 -9.96
C VAL A 233 2.52 -24.12 -9.45
N LYS A 234 2.64 -25.12 -10.32
CA LYS A 234 2.34 -26.53 -10.05
C LYS A 234 3.63 -27.32 -9.95
N TYR A 235 3.77 -28.08 -8.87
CA TYR A 235 4.88 -28.98 -8.63
C TYR A 235 4.36 -30.42 -8.64
N GLU A 236 4.99 -31.27 -9.44
CA GLU A 236 4.72 -32.69 -9.48
C GLU A 236 5.95 -33.46 -9.03
N PHE A 237 5.82 -34.19 -7.93
CA PHE A 237 6.83 -35.11 -7.44
C PHE A 237 6.44 -36.54 -7.75
N VAL A 238 7.38 -37.33 -8.28
CA VAL A 238 7.22 -38.76 -8.52
C VAL A 238 7.91 -39.54 -7.40
N GLN A 239 7.14 -40.39 -6.72
CA GLN A 239 7.54 -41.19 -5.57
C GLN A 239 8.24 -40.41 -4.45
N PRO A 240 7.70 -39.25 -4.00
CA PRO A 240 8.31 -38.53 -2.89
C PRO A 240 8.13 -39.30 -1.58
N ARG A 241 9.16 -39.25 -0.73
CA ARG A 241 9.08 -39.68 0.66
C ARG A 241 8.72 -38.46 1.51
N ILE A 242 7.46 -38.35 1.90
CA ILE A 242 7.00 -37.28 2.81
C ILE A 242 7.61 -37.52 4.20
N LEU A 243 8.33 -36.53 4.71
CA LEU A 243 8.96 -36.54 6.03
C LEU A 243 8.05 -35.89 7.08
N SER A 244 7.41 -34.77 6.73
CA SER A 244 6.41 -34.11 7.56
C SER A 244 5.41 -33.34 6.70
N SER A 245 4.16 -33.27 7.15
CA SER A 245 3.11 -32.46 6.50
C SER A 245 2.20 -31.85 7.55
N LYS A 246 2.10 -30.53 7.52
CA LYS A 246 1.16 -29.68 8.26
C LYS A 246 0.38 -28.80 7.30
N LEU A 247 0.24 -29.24 6.05
CA LEU A 247 -0.44 -28.48 5.01
C LEU A 247 -1.93 -28.42 5.29
N GLU A 248 -2.47 -27.22 5.30
CA GLU A 248 -3.90 -26.95 5.29
C GLU A 248 -4.24 -26.13 4.04
N HIS A 249 -5.48 -26.25 3.56
CA HIS A 249 -5.89 -25.44 2.42
C HIS A 249 -5.76 -23.94 2.77
N GLY A 250 -5.09 -23.18 1.93
CA GLY A 250 -4.83 -21.76 2.16
C GLY A 250 -3.61 -21.43 3.02
N THR A 251 -2.80 -22.41 3.43
CA THR A 251 -1.51 -22.17 4.08
C THR A 251 -0.65 -21.21 3.24
N LEU A 252 -0.11 -20.16 3.88
CA LEU A 252 0.82 -19.24 3.24
C LEU A 252 2.23 -19.83 3.27
N ILE A 253 2.83 -19.92 2.08
CA ILE A 253 4.17 -20.42 1.86
C ILE A 253 5.05 -19.22 1.52
N TYR A 254 6.04 -18.98 2.36
CA TYR A 254 7.03 -17.93 2.15
C TYR A 254 8.07 -18.34 1.12
N ARG A 255 8.56 -19.57 1.24
CA ARG A 255 9.69 -20.06 0.45
C ARG A 255 9.68 -21.58 0.34
N MET A 256 10.15 -22.08 -0.79
CA MET A 256 10.60 -23.46 -0.95
C MET A 256 12.12 -23.50 -0.88
N GLU A 257 12.66 -24.34 -0.01
CA GLU A 257 14.09 -24.68 0.04
C GLU A 257 14.32 -26.07 -0.54
N SER A 258 15.49 -26.27 -1.14
CA SER A 258 15.94 -27.57 -1.65
C SER A 258 17.39 -27.79 -1.22
N GLU A 259 17.66 -28.96 -0.64
CA GLU A 259 18.99 -29.38 -0.18
C GLU A 259 19.32 -30.77 -0.73
N PRO A 260 20.50 -30.98 -1.34
CA PRO A 260 20.87 -32.30 -1.85
C PRO A 260 21.13 -33.26 -0.68
N VAL A 261 20.45 -34.42 -0.69
CA VAL A 261 20.66 -35.52 0.27
C VAL A 261 21.29 -36.75 -0.38
N GLY A 262 21.43 -36.75 -1.70
CA GLY A 262 22.09 -37.79 -2.48
C GLY A 262 22.29 -37.38 -3.95
N PRO A 263 22.83 -38.27 -4.80
CA PRO A 263 23.18 -37.94 -6.18
C PRO A 263 22.01 -37.48 -7.05
N GLN A 264 20.79 -37.92 -6.73
CA GLN A 264 19.55 -37.58 -7.46
C GLN A 264 18.39 -37.28 -6.51
N LEU A 265 18.68 -37.14 -5.21
CA LEU A 265 17.68 -36.95 -4.17
C LEU A 265 17.92 -35.61 -3.48
N HIS A 266 16.83 -34.87 -3.35
CA HIS A 266 16.79 -33.59 -2.68
C HIS A 266 15.76 -33.66 -1.56
N ARG A 267 16.06 -33.00 -0.46
CA ARG A 267 15.10 -32.68 0.58
C ARG A 267 14.50 -31.31 0.25
N PHE A 268 13.18 -31.28 0.11
CA PHE A 268 12.41 -30.07 -0.16
C PHE A 268 11.66 -29.66 1.09
N ARG A 269 11.71 -28.38 1.43
CA ARG A 269 11.05 -27.79 2.59
C ARG A 269 10.22 -26.58 2.13
N TRP A 270 8.91 -26.63 2.34
CA TRP A 270 8.05 -25.46 2.19
C TRP A 270 7.87 -24.86 3.57
N LEU A 271 8.27 -23.60 3.69
CA LEU A 271 8.29 -22.86 4.94
C LEU A 271 7.09 -21.90 4.98
N ASN A 272 6.42 -21.82 6.12
CA ASN A 272 5.45 -20.77 6.37
C ASN A 272 6.15 -19.42 6.62
N LEU A 273 5.37 -18.39 6.96
CA LEU A 273 5.88 -17.06 7.27
C LEU A 273 6.78 -17.04 8.53
N ASP A 274 6.59 -17.98 9.46
CA ASP A 274 7.42 -18.09 10.67
C ASP A 274 8.74 -18.83 10.43
N GLY A 275 8.96 -19.33 9.21
CA GLY A 275 10.12 -20.16 8.84
C GLY A 275 9.98 -21.63 9.25
N ASP A 276 8.83 -22.04 9.78
CA ASP A 276 8.55 -23.42 10.14
C ASP A 276 8.20 -24.25 8.90
N PRO A 277 8.71 -25.49 8.79
CA PRO A 277 8.34 -26.37 7.70
C PRO A 277 6.87 -26.81 7.83
N VAL A 278 6.08 -26.48 6.81
CA VAL A 278 4.69 -26.95 6.64
C VAL A 278 4.58 -28.16 5.72
N LEU A 279 5.58 -28.37 4.86
CA LEU A 279 5.78 -29.62 4.14
C LEU A 279 7.26 -29.90 4.03
N GLU A 280 7.65 -31.13 4.32
CA GLU A 280 8.99 -31.63 4.11
C GLU A 280 8.93 -32.99 3.42
N LEU A 281 9.70 -33.16 2.35
CA LEU A 281 9.79 -34.41 1.62
C LEU A 281 11.17 -34.63 1.02
N GLU A 282 11.50 -35.88 0.74
CA GLU A 282 12.68 -36.27 -0.04
C GLU A 282 12.23 -36.85 -1.38
N GLY A 283 12.85 -36.42 -2.47
CA GLY A 283 12.52 -36.92 -3.81
C GLY A 283 13.46 -36.40 -4.88
N ALA A 284 13.22 -36.84 -6.11
CA ALA A 284 13.85 -36.22 -7.28
C ALA A 284 13.32 -34.78 -7.46
N SER A 285 13.98 -34.00 -8.32
CA SER A 285 13.49 -32.67 -8.69
C SER A 285 12.07 -32.76 -9.28
N PRO A 286 11.15 -31.88 -8.86
CA PRO A 286 9.79 -31.91 -9.36
C PRO A 286 9.71 -31.46 -10.82
N ASN A 287 8.68 -31.91 -11.53
CA ASN A 287 8.26 -31.20 -12.73
C ASN A 287 7.53 -29.93 -12.31
N ILE A 288 7.96 -28.78 -12.81
CA ILE A 288 7.40 -27.47 -12.47
C ILE A 288 6.68 -26.92 -13.70
N THR A 289 5.42 -26.55 -13.54
CA THR A 289 4.64 -25.84 -14.56
C THR A 289 4.13 -24.52 -14.00
N THR A 290 4.37 -23.42 -14.71
CA THR A 290 3.92 -22.08 -14.34
C THR A 290 2.89 -21.57 -15.34
N SER A 291 1.78 -21.01 -14.83
CA SER A 291 0.76 -20.33 -15.63
C SER A 291 0.47 -18.95 -15.06
N MET A 292 0.21 -17.96 -15.93
CA MET A 292 -0.26 -16.64 -15.51
C MET A 292 -1.70 -16.75 -14.99
N VAL A 293 -2.01 -16.02 -13.92
CA VAL A 293 -3.35 -15.95 -13.30
C VAL A 293 -4.22 -14.91 -14.01
#